data_AF-A0A8S9YZN4-F1
#
_entry.id   AF-A0A8S9YZN4-F1
#
_cell.length_a   1.000
_cell.length_b   1.000
_cell.length_c   1.000
_cell.angle_alpha   90.00
_cell.angle_beta   90.00
_cell.angle_gamma   90.00
#
_symmetry.space_group_name_H-M   'P 1'
#
loop_
_entity.id
_entity.type
_entity.pdbx_description
1 polymer ?
#
loop_
_entity_poly.entity_id
_entity_poly.type
_entity_poly.pdbx_seq_one_letter_code
_entity_poly.pdbx_strand_id
1 'polypeptide(L)'
;MEHGCNKRLDVQSYVNSPPDRALSNKPTDPVLRIRSERHRESGSISELGNLLSICMGLPKKELKKFSVNPMDYWGFIRGFMSSVDHYTDDFANRLLYLIQYCDGEALDVIKGCTVLEPESGYNKAISILQRRFGQPYVIAPCYIGSMTEGCIIKQDDARGLTDLAEKMKMCANSL
;
A
#
# COMPACT_ATOMS: atom_id res chain seq x y z
N MET A 1 -10.47 10.50 -46.93
CA MET A 1 -11.51 9.55 -46.51
C MET A 1 -10.85 8.17 -46.45
N GLU A 2 -9.95 7.96 -45.49
CA GLU A 2 -10.17 7.63 -44.06
C GLU A 2 -10.38 6.13 -43.84
N HIS A 3 -9.55 5.62 -42.93
CA HIS A 3 -9.34 4.23 -42.53
C HIS A 3 -10.48 3.66 -41.68
N GLY A 4 -10.53 2.33 -41.51
CA GLY A 4 -11.29 1.77 -40.38
C GLY A 4 -11.59 0.28 -40.46
N CYS A 5 -10.63 -0.56 -40.08
CA CYS A 5 -10.82 -1.98 -39.78
C CYS A 5 -11.69 -2.11 -38.51
N ASN A 6 -12.88 -2.69 -38.62
CA ASN A 6 -13.77 -2.97 -37.50
C ASN A 6 -13.71 -4.47 -37.18
N LYS A 7 -12.92 -4.85 -36.16
CA LYS A 7 -12.94 -6.21 -35.59
C LYS A 7 -13.69 -6.19 -34.27
N ARG A 8 -14.95 -6.60 -34.34
CA ARG A 8 -15.78 -7.02 -33.20
C ARG A 8 -15.31 -8.44 -32.83
N LEU A 9 -14.70 -8.61 -31.66
CA LEU A 9 -14.38 -9.92 -31.09
C LEU A 9 -15.55 -10.34 -30.20
N ASP A 10 -16.39 -11.23 -30.71
CA ASP A 10 -17.41 -11.93 -29.92
C ASP A 10 -16.80 -13.16 -29.25
N VAL A 11 -17.00 -13.25 -27.93
CA VAL A 11 -16.47 -14.26 -27.01
C VAL A 11 -17.49 -15.39 -26.87
N GLN A 12 -17.43 -16.43 -27.69
CA GLN A 12 -18.14 -17.70 -27.41
C GLN A 12 -17.69 -18.87 -28.31
N SER A 13 -16.58 -19.55 -27.98
CA SER A 13 -16.32 -20.89 -28.52
C SER A 13 -15.39 -21.73 -27.63
N TYR A 14 -15.90 -22.19 -26.49
CA TYR A 14 -15.31 -23.36 -25.83
C TYR A 14 -16.41 -24.19 -25.17
N VAL A 15 -17.06 -25.05 -25.96
CA VAL A 15 -17.75 -26.22 -25.42
C VAL A 15 -17.70 -27.39 -26.42
N ASN A 16 -17.13 -28.50 -25.96
CA ASN A 16 -17.35 -29.91 -26.37
C ASN A 16 -16.55 -30.52 -27.54
N SER A 17 -15.60 -31.40 -27.20
CA SER A 17 -15.32 -32.65 -27.93
C SER A 17 -14.72 -33.74 -26.99
N PRO A 18 -14.98 -35.05 -27.24
CA PRO A 18 -14.95 -36.13 -26.24
C PRO A 18 -13.61 -36.90 -26.15
N PRO A 19 -13.47 -37.86 -25.20
CA PRO A 19 -12.20 -38.51 -24.88
C PRO A 19 -11.96 -39.77 -25.71
N ASP A 20 -10.70 -40.08 -26.02
CA ASP A 20 -10.31 -41.43 -26.44
C ASP A 20 -9.03 -41.87 -25.74
N ARG A 21 -9.07 -43.10 -25.20
CA ARG A 21 -8.11 -43.69 -24.27
C ARG A 21 -7.70 -45.06 -24.80
N ALA A 22 -6.44 -45.24 -25.18
CA ALA A 22 -5.70 -46.51 -25.06
C ALA A 22 -4.19 -46.24 -25.25
N LEU A 23 -3.40 -46.20 -24.17
CA LEU A 23 -2.63 -47.31 -23.59
C LEU A 23 -1.36 -47.69 -24.37
N SER A 24 -0.21 -47.23 -23.90
CA SER A 24 1.03 -48.00 -23.94
C SER A 24 1.87 -47.66 -22.71
N ASN A 25 1.91 -48.59 -21.77
CA ASN A 25 2.76 -48.58 -20.58
C ASN A 25 4.08 -49.28 -20.91
N LYS A 26 5.23 -48.74 -20.47
CA LYS A 26 6.34 -49.51 -19.88
C LYS A 26 7.13 -48.67 -18.86
N PRO A 27 7.80 -49.30 -17.87
CA PRO A 27 7.91 -48.77 -16.52
C PRO A 27 9.33 -48.39 -16.05
N THR A 28 9.33 -47.66 -14.92
CA THR A 28 10.37 -47.50 -13.87
C THR A 28 11.57 -46.58 -14.13
N ASP A 29 11.63 -45.47 -13.35
CA ASP A 29 12.68 -45.31 -12.34
C ASP A 29 12.20 -44.37 -11.20
N PRO A 30 12.23 -44.77 -9.91
CA PRO A 30 11.73 -43.98 -8.79
C PRO A 30 12.86 -43.12 -8.21
N VAL A 31 13.22 -42.04 -8.88
CA VAL A 31 14.28 -41.15 -8.42
C VAL A 31 13.80 -39.70 -8.42
N LEU A 32 13.63 -39.19 -7.19
CA LEU A 32 13.46 -37.79 -6.79
C LEU A 32 12.03 -37.22 -6.84
N ARG A 33 11.15 -37.87 -6.07
CA ARG A 33 10.18 -37.15 -5.23
C ARG A 33 10.91 -36.33 -4.17
N ILE A 34 11.60 -35.27 -4.59
CA ILE A 34 11.96 -34.14 -3.73
C ILE A 34 11.31 -32.92 -4.36
N ARG A 35 9.98 -32.87 -4.26
CA ARG A 35 9.28 -31.59 -4.26
C ARG A 35 9.62 -31.00 -2.89
N SER A 36 10.77 -30.35 -2.80
CA SER A 36 11.13 -29.58 -1.63
C SER A 36 10.01 -28.57 -1.42
N GLU A 37 9.33 -28.75 -0.29
CA GLU A 37 8.50 -27.72 0.29
C GLU A 37 9.36 -26.46 0.31
N ARG A 38 9.05 -25.49 -0.55
CA ARG A 38 9.45 -24.10 -0.30
C ARG A 38 8.68 -23.70 0.95
N HIS A 39 9.20 -24.10 2.11
CA HIS A 39 9.01 -23.37 3.34
C HIS A 39 9.60 -21.98 3.07
N ARG A 40 8.75 -21.10 2.53
CA ARG A 40 8.96 -19.66 2.58
C ARG A 40 8.72 -19.32 4.04
N GLU A 41 9.72 -19.57 4.88
CA GLU A 41 9.85 -18.85 6.13
C GLU A 41 10.19 -17.41 5.74
N SER A 42 9.16 -16.66 5.38
CA SER A 42 9.24 -15.22 5.33
C SER A 42 9.24 -14.75 6.78
N GLY A 43 10.37 -14.97 7.49
CA GLY A 43 10.71 -14.11 8.61
C GLY A 43 10.62 -12.69 8.07
N SER A 44 9.68 -11.91 8.59
CA SER A 44 9.37 -10.63 7.99
C SER A 44 10.62 -9.76 8.06
N ILE A 45 10.94 -9.03 6.99
CA ILE A 45 12.09 -8.09 7.00
C ILE A 45 11.98 -7.12 8.19
N SER A 46 10.75 -6.83 8.63
CA SER A 46 10.47 -6.10 9.87
C SER A 46 11.03 -6.76 11.14
N GLU A 47 10.95 -8.08 11.30
CA GLU A 47 11.48 -8.78 12.48
C GLU A 47 13.02 -8.76 12.51
N LEU A 48 13.67 -8.96 11.37
CA LEU A 48 15.12 -8.83 11.26
C LEU A 48 15.58 -7.38 11.48
N GLY A 49 14.85 -6.41 10.94
CA GLY A 49 15.10 -4.98 11.18
C GLY A 49 14.97 -4.62 12.66
N ASN A 50 14.00 -5.19 13.37
CA ASN A 50 13.82 -4.98 14.80
C ASN A 50 14.99 -5.55 15.61
N LEU A 51 15.47 -6.75 15.28
CA LEU A 51 16.61 -7.36 15.95
C LEU A 51 17.89 -6.53 15.77
N LEU A 52 18.16 -6.09 14.54
CA LEU A 52 19.32 -5.22 14.24
C LEU A 52 19.23 -3.88 14.97
N SER A 53 18.03 -3.27 15.04
CA SER A 53 17.80 -2.03 15.78
C SER A 53 18.16 -2.16 17.26
N ILE A 54 17.77 -3.29 17.88
CA ILE A 54 18.12 -3.62 19.28
C ILE A 54 19.64 -3.75 19.44
N CYS A 55 20.30 -4.49 18.54
CA CYS A 55 21.76 -4.66 18.58
C CYS A 55 22.55 -3.35 18.40
N MET A 56 22.01 -2.42 17.61
CA MET A 56 22.66 -1.14 17.29
C MET A 56 22.21 0.01 18.20
N GLY A 57 21.32 -0.25 19.18
CA GLY A 57 20.75 0.79 20.04
C GLY A 57 19.91 1.84 19.30
N LEU A 58 19.46 1.52 18.08
CA LEU A 58 18.66 2.43 17.27
C LEU A 58 17.20 2.38 17.73
N PRO A 59 16.49 3.52 17.77
CA PRO A 59 15.05 3.53 17.99
C PRO A 59 14.36 2.71 16.90
N LYS A 60 13.48 1.78 17.29
CA LYS A 60 12.70 0.98 16.35
C LYS A 60 11.85 1.93 15.50
N LYS A 61 12.04 1.89 14.18
CA LYS A 61 11.26 2.69 13.23
C LYS A 61 9.90 2.02 13.04
N GLU A 62 8.96 2.27 13.94
CA GLU A 62 7.59 1.76 13.82
C GLU A 62 6.80 2.62 12.84
N LEU A 63 6.39 2.03 11.72
CA LEU A 63 5.46 2.67 10.80
C LEU A 63 4.05 2.56 11.38
N LYS A 64 3.44 3.71 11.71
CA LYS A 64 2.06 3.77 12.16
C LYS A 64 1.13 3.33 11.01
N LYS A 65 0.13 2.50 11.33
CA LYS A 65 -0.93 2.15 10.38
C LYS A 65 -1.73 3.37 9.94
N PHE A 66 -2.11 3.41 8.67
CA PHE A 66 -2.88 4.50 8.08
C PHE A 66 -4.31 4.05 7.80
N SER A 67 -5.30 4.79 8.33
CA SER A 67 -6.72 4.48 8.10
C SER A 67 -7.39 5.45 7.13
N VAL A 68 -7.75 6.65 7.60
CA VAL A 68 -8.56 7.61 6.82
C VAL A 68 -8.15 9.06 7.06
N ASN A 69 -7.47 9.37 8.17
CA ASN A 69 -7.11 10.74 8.52
C ASN A 69 -6.19 11.38 7.47
N PRO A 70 -6.65 12.36 6.67
CA PRO A 70 -5.84 12.94 5.60
C PRO A 70 -4.59 13.66 6.12
N MET A 71 -4.61 14.19 7.36
CA MET A 71 -3.45 14.86 7.96
C MET A 71 -2.28 13.89 8.21
N ASP A 72 -2.56 12.59 8.38
CA ASP A 72 -1.53 11.58 8.59
C ASP A 72 -0.93 11.05 7.27
N TYR A 73 -1.54 11.37 6.12
CA TYR A 73 -1.19 10.77 4.82
C TYR A 73 0.27 11.00 4.42
N TRP A 74 0.73 12.26 4.43
CA TRP A 74 2.08 12.60 3.96
C TRP A 74 3.18 12.00 4.86
N GLY A 75 2.93 11.96 6.17
CA GLY A 75 3.81 11.30 7.13
C GLY A 75 3.85 9.80 6.89
N PHE A 76 2.68 9.18 6.70
CA PHE A 76 2.57 7.76 6.40
C PHE A 76 3.29 7.38 5.11
N ILE A 77 2.98 8.01 3.98
CA ILE A 77 3.52 7.57 2.69
C ILE A 77 5.04 7.76 2.63
N ARG A 78 5.57 8.85 3.21
CA ARG A 78 7.02 9.07 3.32
C ARG A 78 7.66 8.04 4.23
N GLY A 79 7.03 7.74 5.37
CA GLY A 79 7.47 6.69 6.28
C GLY A 79 7.51 5.32 5.61
N PHE A 80 6.47 4.98 4.83
CA PHE A 80 6.38 3.74 4.09
C PHE A 80 7.48 3.63 3.02
N MET A 81 7.66 4.67 2.20
CA MET A 81 8.67 4.68 1.15
C MET A 81 10.09 4.51 1.72
N SER A 82 10.40 5.21 2.81
CA SER A 82 11.71 5.13 3.46
C SER A 82 11.93 3.89 4.33
N SER A 83 10.93 3.05 4.57
CA SER A 83 11.06 1.87 5.44
C SER A 83 10.87 0.54 4.70
N VAL A 84 10.06 0.53 3.64
CA VAL A 84 9.68 -0.69 2.93
C VAL A 84 10.05 -0.59 1.46
N ASP A 85 9.61 0.47 0.78
CA ASP A 85 9.78 0.63 -0.68
C ASP A 85 11.26 0.65 -1.08
N HIS A 86 12.11 1.33 -0.32
CA HIS A 86 13.55 1.42 -0.60
C HIS A 86 14.33 0.10 -0.40
N TYR A 87 13.79 -0.84 0.38
CA TYR A 87 14.49 -2.08 0.78
C TYR A 87 13.87 -3.35 0.20
N THR A 88 12.81 -3.23 -0.59
CA THR A 88 12.09 -4.37 -1.17
C THR A 88 12.11 -4.20 -2.67
N ASP A 89 12.80 -5.01 -3.46
CA ASP A 89 12.80 -4.81 -4.94
C ASP A 89 11.55 -5.39 -5.62
N ASP A 90 10.88 -6.33 -4.96
CA ASP A 90 9.69 -6.99 -5.50
C ASP A 90 8.41 -6.18 -5.27
N PHE A 91 7.75 -5.77 -6.36
CA PHE A 91 6.53 -4.98 -6.30
C PHE A 91 5.35 -5.72 -5.66
N ALA A 92 5.29 -7.05 -5.76
CA ALA A 92 4.22 -7.82 -5.12
C ALA A 92 4.34 -7.71 -3.58
N ASN A 93 5.55 -7.89 -3.04
CA ASN A 93 5.81 -7.69 -1.61
C ASN A 93 5.58 -6.24 -1.17
N ARG A 94 5.99 -5.23 -1.96
CA ARG A 94 5.68 -3.82 -1.67
C ARG A 94 4.19 -3.58 -1.51
N LEU A 95 3.38 -4.11 -2.44
CA LEU A 95 1.92 -4.00 -2.38
C LEU A 95 1.33 -4.70 -1.16
N LEU A 96 1.80 -5.90 -0.82
CA LEU A 96 1.34 -6.63 0.35
C LEU A 96 1.68 -5.90 1.66
N TYR A 97 2.88 -5.34 1.77
CA TYR A 97 3.24 -4.51 2.91
C TYR A 97 2.39 -3.24 2.97
N LEU A 98 2.16 -2.56 1.83
CA LEU A 98 1.29 -1.38 1.79
C LEU A 98 -0.11 -1.69 2.33
N ILE A 99 -0.67 -2.82 1.93
CA ILE A 99 -1.95 -3.34 2.42
C ILE A 99 -1.90 -3.61 3.93
N GLN A 100 -0.83 -4.24 4.43
CA GLN A 100 -0.66 -4.54 5.87
C GLN A 100 -0.62 -3.28 6.75
N TYR A 101 -0.07 -2.20 6.22
CA TYR A 101 0.04 -0.92 6.93
C TYR A 101 -1.15 0.02 6.68
N CYS A 102 -2.13 -0.39 5.88
CA CYS A 102 -3.41 0.31 5.77
C CYS A 102 -4.50 -0.37 6.60
N ASP A 103 -5.49 0.41 7.04
CA ASP A 103 -6.65 -0.06 7.78
C ASP A 103 -7.91 0.66 7.31
N GLY A 104 -9.09 0.15 7.68
CA GLY A 104 -10.39 0.75 7.36
C GLY A 104 -10.56 1.09 5.86
N GLU A 105 -10.98 2.32 5.57
CA GLU A 105 -11.28 2.74 4.20
C GLU A 105 -10.04 2.72 3.28
N ALA A 106 -8.85 3.11 3.76
CA ALA A 106 -7.64 3.07 2.94
C ALA A 106 -7.31 1.65 2.50
N LEU A 107 -7.48 0.66 3.37
CA LEU A 107 -7.32 -0.76 3.03
C LEU A 107 -8.36 -1.19 1.98
N ASP A 108 -9.61 -0.83 2.19
CA ASP A 108 -10.71 -1.23 1.30
C ASP A 108 -10.54 -0.75 -0.14
N VAL A 109 -10.00 0.45 -0.34
CA VAL A 109 -9.81 1.02 -1.68
C VAL A 109 -8.60 0.47 -2.42
N ILE A 110 -7.61 -0.09 -1.72
CA ILE A 110 -6.37 -0.62 -2.36
C ILE A 110 -6.29 -2.15 -2.41
N LYS A 111 -7.05 -2.89 -1.60
CA LYS A 111 -6.97 -4.36 -1.56
C LYS A 111 -7.21 -5.02 -2.93
N GLY A 112 -8.07 -4.41 -3.76
CA GLY A 112 -8.37 -4.89 -5.11
C GLY A 112 -7.21 -4.78 -6.11
N CYS A 113 -6.18 -3.99 -5.81
CA CYS A 113 -5.01 -3.85 -6.66
C CYS A 113 -4.16 -5.14 -6.73
N THR A 114 -4.37 -6.09 -5.81
CA THR A 114 -3.68 -7.39 -5.77
C THR A 114 -4.01 -8.31 -6.96
N VAL A 115 -5.10 -8.04 -7.69
CA VAL A 115 -5.51 -8.80 -8.88
C VAL A 115 -4.70 -8.38 -10.12
N LEU A 116 -4.07 -7.21 -10.08
CA LEU A 116 -3.27 -6.68 -11.19
C LEU A 116 -1.87 -7.30 -11.20
N GLU A 117 -1.16 -7.13 -12.32
CA GLU A 117 0.28 -7.41 -12.40
C GLU A 117 1.01 -6.63 -11.28
N PRO A 118 2.03 -7.21 -10.60
CA PRO A 118 2.65 -6.64 -9.40
C PRO A 118 3.02 -5.16 -9.46
N GLU A 119 3.75 -4.73 -10.49
CA GLU A 119 4.19 -3.34 -10.64
C GLU A 119 2.99 -2.42 -10.86
N SER A 120 2.11 -2.81 -11.79
CA SER A 120 0.88 -2.09 -12.10
C SER A 120 -0.03 -1.95 -10.86
N GLY A 121 -0.16 -3.02 -10.08
CA GLY A 121 -0.97 -3.08 -8.86
C GLY A 121 -0.43 -2.15 -7.77
N TYR A 122 0.88 -2.20 -7.52
CA TYR A 122 1.52 -1.31 -6.56
C TYR A 122 1.37 0.16 -6.94
N ASN A 123 1.73 0.51 -8.18
CA ASN A 123 1.62 1.88 -8.68
C ASN A 123 0.17 2.40 -8.65
N LYS A 124 -0.79 1.52 -8.97
CA LYS A 124 -2.22 1.84 -8.87
C LYS A 124 -2.65 2.11 -7.42
N ALA A 125 -2.21 1.29 -6.46
CA ALA A 125 -2.53 1.47 -5.05
C ALA A 125 -2.00 2.80 -4.51
N ILE A 126 -0.74 3.14 -4.79
CA ILE A 126 -0.14 4.43 -4.42
C ILE A 126 -0.94 5.60 -5.02
N SER A 127 -1.28 5.52 -6.32
CA SER A 127 -2.09 6.54 -6.99
C SER A 127 -3.49 6.71 -6.38
N ILE A 128 -4.13 5.62 -5.94
CA ILE A 128 -5.44 5.67 -5.28
C ILE A 128 -5.34 6.38 -3.93
N LEU A 129 -4.35 6.01 -3.11
CA LEU A 129 -4.15 6.65 -1.80
C LEU A 129 -3.87 8.15 -1.94
N GLN A 130 -3.00 8.53 -2.88
CA GLN A 130 -2.70 9.94 -3.15
C GLN A 130 -3.93 10.72 -3.61
N ARG A 131 -4.76 10.14 -4.49
CA ARG A 131 -5.96 10.81 -5.01
C ARG A 131 -7.07 10.95 -3.97
N ARG A 132 -7.23 9.98 -3.07
CA ARG A 132 -8.29 10.01 -2.05
C ARG A 132 -7.89 10.79 -0.80
N PHE A 133 -6.65 10.65 -0.33
CA PHE A 133 -6.24 11.15 0.98
C PHE A 133 -5.11 12.18 0.90
N GLY A 134 -4.32 12.16 -0.17
CA GLY A 134 -3.12 12.99 -0.33
C GLY A 134 -3.31 14.31 -1.05
N GLN A 135 -4.54 14.68 -1.40
CA GLN A 135 -4.78 15.90 -2.16
C GLN A 135 -4.78 17.13 -1.24
N PRO A 136 -4.13 18.24 -1.61
CA PRO A 136 -4.12 19.46 -0.80
C PRO A 136 -5.53 19.96 -0.45
N TYR A 137 -6.48 19.84 -1.38
CA TYR A 137 -7.88 20.25 -1.15
C TYR A 137 -8.64 19.32 -0.17
N VAL A 138 -8.14 18.11 0.08
CA VAL A 138 -8.67 17.20 1.11
C VAL A 138 -8.03 17.49 2.46
N ILE A 139 -6.73 17.76 2.48
CA ILE A 139 -5.94 17.93 3.71
C ILE A 139 -6.11 19.34 4.31
N ALA A 140 -6.16 20.39 3.48
CA ALA A 140 -6.24 21.77 3.95
C ALA A 140 -7.48 22.05 4.82
N PRO A 141 -8.70 21.60 4.44
CA PRO A 141 -9.88 21.79 5.30
C PRO A 141 -9.75 21.10 6.65
N CYS A 142 -9.11 19.92 6.73
CA CYS A 142 -8.88 19.23 8.00
C CYS A 142 -7.99 20.06 8.94
N TYR A 143 -6.92 20.64 8.40
CA TYR A 143 -6.05 21.54 9.17
C TYR A 143 -6.79 22.81 9.60
N ILE A 144 -7.53 23.45 8.69
CA ILE A 144 -8.31 24.66 9.01
C ILE A 144 -9.31 24.36 10.12
N GLY A 145 -10.11 23.29 9.98
CA GLY A 145 -11.05 22.84 11.00
C GLY A 145 -10.37 22.59 12.35
N SER A 146 -9.22 21.91 12.38
CA SER A 146 -8.47 21.65 13.63
C SER A 146 -8.01 22.91 14.37
N MET A 147 -7.94 24.06 13.68
CA MET A 147 -7.54 25.35 14.24
C MET A 147 -8.73 26.27 14.55
N THR A 148 -9.80 26.17 13.76
CA THR A 148 -10.97 27.05 13.89
C THR A 148 -12.06 26.45 14.78
N GLU A 149 -12.17 25.12 14.83
CA GLU A 149 -13.15 24.42 15.64
C GLU A 149 -12.60 24.26 17.08
N GLY A 150 -13.22 24.95 18.03
CA GLY A 150 -12.93 24.80 19.47
C GLY A 150 -11.87 25.75 20.04
N CYS A 151 -11.17 26.55 19.23
CA CYS A 151 -10.24 27.57 19.71
C CYS A 151 -10.98 28.86 20.13
N ILE A 152 -11.54 28.90 21.33
CA ILE A 152 -11.93 30.15 21.99
C ILE A 152 -10.70 30.67 22.76
N ILE A 153 -9.86 31.45 22.11
CA ILE A 153 -8.74 32.13 22.78
C ILE A 153 -9.32 33.26 23.64
N LYS A 154 -9.09 33.16 24.94
CA LYS A 154 -9.56 34.17 25.90
C LYS A 154 -8.62 35.38 25.93
N GLN A 155 -9.12 36.49 26.46
CA GLN A 155 -8.28 37.64 26.76
C GLN A 155 -7.19 37.22 27.77
N ASP A 156 -5.95 37.60 27.51
CA ASP A 156 -4.74 37.23 28.29
C ASP A 156 -4.27 35.75 28.18
N ASP A 157 -4.76 35.00 27.19
CA ASP A 157 -4.28 33.63 26.92
C ASP A 157 -3.08 33.59 25.97
N ALA A 158 -1.90 33.98 26.48
CA ALA A 158 -0.65 33.98 25.71
C ALA A 158 -0.25 32.58 25.19
N ARG A 159 -0.61 31.52 25.94
CA ARG A 159 -0.35 30.13 25.54
C ARG A 159 -1.25 29.72 24.37
N GLY A 160 -2.56 29.98 24.47
CA GLY A 160 -3.50 29.70 23.38
C GLY A 160 -3.13 30.41 22.07
N LEU A 161 -2.62 31.65 22.16
CA LEU A 161 -2.10 32.38 20.98
C LEU A 161 -0.84 31.74 20.38
N THR A 162 0.08 31.26 21.22
CA THR A 162 1.32 30.62 20.78
C THR A 162 1.03 29.27 20.14
N ASP A 163 0.19 28.45 20.78
CA ASP A 163 -0.24 27.14 20.26
C ASP A 163 -0.95 27.28 18.92
N LEU A 164 -1.81 28.31 18.76
CA LEU A 164 -2.44 28.60 17.47
C LEU A 164 -1.40 28.99 16.41
N ALA A 165 -0.46 29.89 16.74
CA ALA A 165 0.58 30.31 15.81
C ALA A 165 1.47 29.14 15.35
N GLU A 166 1.80 28.22 16.26
CA GLU A 166 2.54 26.99 15.94
C GLU A 166 1.75 26.07 15.01
N LYS A 167 0.46 25.84 15.30
CA LYS A 167 -0.42 25.06 14.42
C LYS A 167 -0.53 25.68 13.01
N MET A 168 -0.68 27.00 12.90
CA MET A 168 -0.73 27.69 11.61
C MET A 168 0.56 27.51 10.80
N LYS A 169 1.73 27.54 11.47
CA LYS A 169 3.02 27.25 10.81
C LYS A 169 3.09 25.81 10.31
N MET A 170 2.61 24.84 11.09
CA MET A 170 2.59 23.43 10.66
C MET A 170 1.71 23.21 9.41
N CYS A 171 0.60 23.94 9.30
CA CYS A 171 -0.28 23.86 8.13
C CYS A 171 0.43 24.36 6.85
N ALA A 172 1.16 25.48 6.94
CA ALA A 172 1.91 26.03 5.82
C ALA A 172 3.00 25.09 5.29
N ASN A 173 3.54 24.22 6.15
CA ASN A 173 4.57 23.26 5.78
C ASN A 173 4.01 21.92 5.25
N SER A 174 2.72 21.65 5.46
CA SER A 174 2.07 20.36 5.18
C SER A 174 1.16 20.38 3.94
N LEU A 175 0.97 21.56 3.34
CA LEU A 175 0.14 21.82 2.15
C LEU A 175 1.01 22.22 0.96
#